data_AF-A0A371LJ50-F1
#
_entry.id   AF-A0A371LJ50-F1
#
_cell.length_a   1.000
_cell.length_b   1.000
_cell.length_c   1.000
_cell.angle_alpha   90.00
_cell.angle_beta   90.00
_cell.angle_gamma   90.00
#
_symmetry.space_group_name_H-M   'P 1'
#
loop_
_entity.id
_entity.type
_entity.pdbx_description
1 polymer ?
#
loop_
_entity_poly.entity_id
_entity_poly.type
_entity_poly.pdbx_seq_one_letter_code
_entity_poly.pdbx_strand_id
1 'polypeptide(L)'
;MSDDGELEPPAGIDDTHIGAGVFDETMGPGSSFAHLYRGEIHRMKSWRERLDRTSNWAITLMAGILTWSFSAQTHPHYIILLGVVTLSIFLCIEARRFRAYDIWRSRVRMIQQNVWAYALDPDGGVLDEDWREKLGEDYRTPNMKIPFEEALSHRLRRVYLPLFVVMLVAWVIQLTAYTDGATLVGSAGVGGVPGNIVVAFVAGFYATLLGISFRPREWHVNGELIPSDVTGWEQSEYGDS
;
A
#
# COMPACT_ATOMS: atom_id res chain seq x y z
N MET A 1 34.39 -65.91 4.67
CA MET A 1 33.47 -65.26 5.61
C MET A 1 33.86 -63.81 5.68
N SER A 2 33.37 -63.04 4.71
CA SER A 2 33.35 -61.58 4.71
C SER A 2 31.97 -61.18 5.20
N ASP A 3 31.96 -60.46 6.32
CA ASP A 3 30.79 -59.92 6.98
C ASP A 3 30.49 -58.56 6.33
N ASP A 4 29.66 -58.59 5.29
CA ASP A 4 29.20 -57.39 4.61
C ASP A 4 28.04 -56.82 5.42
N GLY A 5 28.39 -56.11 6.51
CA GLY A 5 27.46 -55.34 7.32
C GLY A 5 26.88 -54.18 6.50
N GLU A 6 25.79 -54.47 5.78
CA GLU A 6 24.96 -53.48 5.14
C GLU A 6 24.32 -52.61 6.23
N LEU A 7 24.89 -51.42 6.44
CA LEU A 7 24.34 -50.41 7.33
C LEU A 7 22.96 -50.01 6.80
N GLU A 8 21.90 -50.53 7.42
CA GLU A 8 20.56 -50.00 7.20
C GLU A 8 20.61 -48.48 7.48
N PRO A 9 20.17 -47.63 6.53
CA PRO A 9 20.05 -46.21 6.80
C PRO A 9 19.04 -46.04 7.95
N PRO A 10 19.31 -45.15 8.92
CA PRO A 10 18.40 -44.95 10.04
C PRO A 10 17.01 -44.64 9.49
N ALA A 11 16.00 -45.37 9.98
CA ALA A 11 14.60 -45.23 9.61
C ALA A 11 14.28 -43.74 9.44
N GLY A 12 13.97 -43.36 8.20
CA GLY A 12 13.69 -41.97 7.84
C GLY A 12 12.68 -41.43 8.82
N ILE A 13 13.01 -40.31 9.45
CA ILE A 13 12.01 -39.52 10.18
C ILE A 13 10.89 -39.32 9.18
N ASP A 14 9.71 -39.86 9.48
CA ASP A 14 8.51 -39.67 8.68
C ASP A 14 8.13 -38.19 8.81
N ASP A 15 8.77 -37.35 8.00
CA ASP A 15 8.63 -35.88 7.96
C ASP A 15 7.19 -35.44 7.66
N THR A 16 6.34 -36.40 7.30
CA THR A 16 4.94 -36.25 6.89
C THR A 16 4.05 -35.55 7.94
N HIS A 17 4.51 -35.40 9.19
CA HIS A 17 3.71 -34.81 10.28
C HIS A 17 4.41 -33.68 11.06
N ILE A 18 5.52 -33.10 10.57
CA ILE A 18 6.15 -31.96 11.26
C ILE A 18 5.15 -30.79 11.37
N GLY A 19 4.76 -30.47 12.61
CA GLY A 19 3.85 -29.36 12.90
C GLY A 19 2.37 -29.73 13.08
N ALA A 20 2.00 -31.01 12.99
CA ALA A 20 0.61 -31.47 13.14
C ALA A 20 -0.05 -31.03 14.48
N GLY A 21 0.74 -30.91 15.56
CA GLY A 21 0.27 -30.49 16.88
C GLY A 21 0.33 -28.97 17.15
N VAL A 22 0.73 -28.13 16.19
CA VAL A 22 0.91 -26.67 16.41
C VAL A 22 -0.40 -25.96 16.77
N PHE A 23 -1.53 -26.54 16.37
CA PHE A 23 -2.88 -26.02 16.60
C PHE A 23 -3.82 -27.04 17.24
N ASP A 24 -3.28 -28.08 17.90
CA ASP A 24 -4.10 -29.08 18.60
C ASP A 24 -4.71 -28.47 19.87
N GLU A 25 -5.93 -28.86 20.22
CA GLU A 25 -6.74 -28.27 21.30
C GLU A 25 -6.05 -28.32 22.67
N THR A 26 -5.16 -29.30 22.87
CA THR A 26 -4.40 -29.50 24.11
C THR A 26 -3.15 -28.61 24.22
N MET A 27 -2.69 -28.05 23.10
CA MET A 27 -1.63 -27.05 23.04
C MET A 27 -2.25 -25.71 22.67
N GLY A 28 -2.66 -24.93 23.69
CA GLY A 28 -2.90 -23.49 23.50
C GLY A 28 -1.74 -22.89 22.68
N PRO A 29 -1.99 -21.91 21.78
CA PRO A 29 -1.12 -21.59 20.65
C PRO A 29 0.34 -21.66 21.06
N GLY A 30 1.03 -22.72 20.63
CA GLY A 30 2.33 -23.08 21.19
C GLY A 30 3.30 -21.91 21.13
N SER A 31 4.30 -21.89 22.00
CA SER A 31 5.29 -20.80 22.07
C SER A 31 5.83 -20.40 20.67
N SER A 32 6.07 -21.37 19.80
CA SER A 32 6.45 -21.18 18.39
C SER A 32 5.46 -20.34 17.58
N PHE A 33 4.14 -20.58 17.71
CA PHE A 33 3.12 -19.80 17.02
C PHE A 33 3.04 -18.37 17.56
N ALA A 34 3.14 -18.20 18.88
CA ALA A 34 3.20 -16.87 19.48
C ALA A 34 4.42 -16.06 18.99
N HIS A 35 5.58 -16.71 18.85
CA HIS A 35 6.78 -16.11 18.27
C HIS A 35 6.64 -15.81 16.77
N LEU A 36 6.03 -16.70 15.99
CA LEU A 36 5.72 -16.46 14.57
C LEU A 36 4.81 -15.24 14.42
N TYR A 37 3.70 -15.19 15.16
CA TYR A 37 2.75 -14.08 15.11
C TYR A 37 3.41 -12.75 15.51
N ARG A 38 4.22 -12.74 16.57
CA ARG A 38 5.02 -11.55 16.94
C ARG A 38 5.98 -11.13 15.82
N GLY A 39 6.64 -12.09 15.19
CA GLY A 39 7.50 -11.86 14.03
C GLY A 39 6.73 -11.25 12.85
N GLU A 40 5.52 -11.73 12.57
CA GLU A 40 4.68 -11.17 11.52
C GLU A 40 4.22 -9.74 11.79
N ILE A 41 3.81 -9.46 13.03
CA ILE A 41 3.49 -8.09 13.46
C ILE A 41 4.70 -7.17 13.29
N HIS A 42 5.89 -7.63 13.68
CA HIS A 42 7.12 -6.85 13.52
C HIS A 42 7.44 -6.58 12.04
N ARG A 43 7.33 -7.60 11.16
CA ARG A 43 7.53 -7.45 9.71
C ARG A 43 6.52 -6.48 9.11
N MET A 44 5.24 -6.63 9.44
CA MET A 44 4.16 -5.74 9.00
C MET A 44 4.45 -4.28 9.42
N LYS A 45 4.84 -4.06 10.68
CA LYS A 45 5.21 -2.72 11.19
C LYS A 45 6.40 -2.14 10.41
N SER A 46 7.47 -2.90 10.22
CA SER A 46 8.65 -2.46 9.47
C SER A 46 8.32 -2.10 8.01
N TRP A 47 7.45 -2.86 7.36
CA TRP A 47 6.97 -2.53 6.00
C TRP A 47 6.09 -1.29 5.97
N ARG A 48 5.21 -1.09 6.97
CA ARG A 48 4.42 0.13 7.12
C ARG A 48 5.31 1.36 7.27
N GLU A 49 6.31 1.31 8.16
CA GLU A 49 7.25 2.42 8.36
C GLU A 49 8.05 2.74 7.08
N ARG A 50 8.43 1.73 6.29
CA ARG A 50 9.10 1.94 4.99
C ARG A 50 8.18 2.57 3.95
N LEU A 51 6.88 2.32 4.02
CA LEU A 51 5.86 2.93 3.17
C LEU A 51 5.68 4.41 3.56
N ASP A 52 5.47 4.68 4.85
CA ASP A 52 5.29 6.04 5.35
C ASP A 52 6.52 6.92 5.07
N ARG A 53 7.73 6.35 5.14
CA ARG A 53 8.98 7.04 4.81
C ARG A 53 9.02 7.52 3.35
N THR A 54 8.48 6.75 2.40
CA THR A 54 8.46 7.19 0.98
C THR A 54 7.54 8.38 0.75
N SER A 55 6.35 8.39 1.37
CA SER A 55 5.46 9.55 1.36
C SER A 55 6.12 10.78 1.97
N ASN A 56 6.80 10.62 3.11
CA ASN A 56 7.51 11.73 3.78
C ASN A 56 8.61 12.32 2.88
N TRP A 57 9.40 11.48 2.19
CA TRP A 57 10.40 11.97 1.23
C TRP A 57 9.77 12.70 0.05
N ALA A 58 8.64 12.22 -0.47
CA ALA A 58 7.91 12.90 -1.54
C ALA A 58 7.48 14.31 -1.12
N ILE A 59 6.94 14.45 0.09
CA ILE A 59 6.53 15.74 0.66
C ILE A 59 7.73 16.67 0.88
N THR A 60 8.83 16.17 1.44
CA THR A 60 10.05 16.96 1.66
C THR A 60 10.64 17.47 0.35
N LEU A 61 10.72 16.62 -0.67
CA LEU A 61 11.20 17.03 -2.00
C LEU A 61 10.26 18.04 -2.65
N MET A 62 8.94 17.81 -2.56
CA MET A 62 7.94 18.76 -3.05
C MET A 62 8.12 20.13 -2.39
N ALA A 63 8.23 20.17 -1.05
CA ALA A 63 8.44 21.41 -0.31
C ALA A 63 9.74 22.12 -0.71
N GLY A 64 10.84 21.38 -0.92
CA GLY A 64 12.12 21.94 -1.37
C GLY A 64 12.02 22.54 -2.78
N ILE A 65 11.37 21.82 -3.71
CA ILE A 65 11.14 22.30 -5.09
C ILE A 65 10.29 23.57 -5.08
N LEU A 66 9.19 23.60 -4.32
CA LEU A 66 8.33 24.77 -4.22
C LEU A 66 9.07 25.95 -3.60
N THR A 67 9.77 25.73 -2.49
CA THR A 67 10.56 26.78 -1.82
C THR A 67 11.58 27.40 -2.77
N TRP A 68 12.31 26.57 -3.53
CA TRP A 68 13.26 27.07 -4.51
C TRP A 68 12.56 27.77 -5.69
N SER A 69 11.46 27.20 -6.20
CA SER A 69 10.75 27.78 -7.35
C SER A 69 10.22 29.20 -7.07
N PHE A 70 9.80 29.46 -5.83
CA PHE A 70 9.29 30.77 -5.40
C PHE A 70 10.36 31.69 -4.79
N SER A 71 11.61 31.27 -4.66
CA SER A 71 12.65 32.11 -4.03
C SER A 71 13.16 33.24 -4.92
N ALA A 72 12.97 33.14 -6.25
CA ALA A 72 13.30 34.19 -7.19
C ALA A 72 12.34 34.17 -8.38
N GLN A 73 11.91 35.36 -8.82
CA GLN A 73 11.01 35.54 -9.96
C GLN A 73 11.63 35.12 -11.30
N THR A 74 12.96 35.03 -11.37
CA THR A 74 13.70 34.55 -12.54
C THR A 74 13.74 33.02 -12.64
N HIS A 75 13.27 32.29 -11.63
CA HIS A 75 13.30 30.84 -11.65
C HIS A 75 12.26 30.26 -12.62
N PRO A 76 12.65 29.25 -13.41
CA PRO A 76 11.79 28.70 -14.43
C PRO A 76 10.62 27.89 -13.84
N HIS A 77 9.40 28.19 -14.30
CA HIS A 77 8.18 27.50 -13.89
C HIS A 77 8.17 25.99 -14.19
N TYR A 78 8.96 25.53 -15.16
CA TYR A 78 9.05 24.10 -15.51
C TYR A 78 9.68 23.25 -14.39
N ILE A 79 10.34 23.85 -13.40
CA ILE A 79 10.87 23.11 -12.24
C ILE A 79 9.75 22.54 -11.37
N ILE A 80 8.60 23.22 -11.26
CA ILE A 80 7.42 22.64 -10.62
C ILE A 80 6.91 21.42 -11.42
N LEU A 81 6.95 21.47 -12.75
CA LEU A 81 6.59 20.32 -13.60
C LEU A 81 7.55 19.13 -13.39
N LEU A 82 8.85 19.39 -13.20
CA LEU A 82 9.80 18.35 -12.81
C LEU A 82 9.45 17.73 -11.44
N GLY A 83 8.93 18.54 -10.51
CA GLY A 83 8.38 18.05 -9.25
C GLY A 83 7.17 17.14 -9.43
N VAL A 84 6.26 17.45 -10.37
CA VAL A 84 5.12 16.58 -10.73
C VAL A 84 5.61 15.23 -11.29
N VAL A 85 6.62 15.23 -12.15
CA VAL A 85 7.24 13.98 -12.64
C VAL A 85 7.85 13.19 -11.48
N THR A 86 8.56 13.87 -10.58
CA THR A 86 9.16 13.24 -9.39
C THR A 86 8.09 12.61 -8.50
N LEU A 87 6.99 13.31 -8.20
CA LEU A 87 5.86 12.77 -7.45
C LEU A 87 5.24 11.55 -8.13
N SER A 88 5.18 11.52 -9.46
CA SER A 88 4.68 10.37 -10.23
C SER A 88 5.57 9.13 -10.05
N ILE A 89 6.89 9.31 -10.04
CA ILE A 89 7.84 8.23 -9.75
C ILE A 89 7.64 7.72 -8.32
N PHE A 90 7.52 8.63 -7.34
CA PHE A 90 7.26 8.27 -5.95
C PHE A 90 5.96 7.49 -5.78
N LEU A 91 4.88 7.92 -6.43
CA LEU A 91 3.60 7.20 -6.47
C LEU A 91 3.77 5.76 -6.99
N CYS A 92 4.51 5.57 -8.09
CA CYS A 92 4.77 4.23 -8.66
C CYS A 92 5.63 3.35 -7.73
N ILE A 93 6.67 3.91 -7.10
CA ILE A 93 7.49 3.21 -6.11
C ILE A 93 6.62 2.78 -4.92
N GLU A 94 5.79 3.70 -4.45
CA GLU A 94 4.98 3.49 -3.27
C GLU A 94 3.83 2.51 -3.51
N ALA A 95 3.21 2.53 -4.69
CA ALA A 95 2.24 1.51 -5.11
C ALA A 95 2.86 0.11 -5.11
N ARG A 96 4.10 -0.05 -5.59
CA ARG A 96 4.82 -1.34 -5.50
C ARG A 96 5.08 -1.75 -4.05
N ARG A 97 5.49 -0.82 -3.19
CA ARG A 97 5.71 -1.08 -1.76
C ARG A 97 4.41 -1.42 -1.02
N PHE A 98 3.30 -0.78 -1.39
CA PHE A 98 1.99 -1.05 -0.82
C PHE A 98 1.56 -2.49 -1.08
N ARG A 99 1.77 -3.02 -2.29
CA ARG A 99 1.51 -4.43 -2.61
C ARG A 99 2.32 -5.38 -1.71
N ALA A 100 3.58 -5.06 -1.46
CA ALA A 100 4.42 -5.87 -0.57
C ALA A 100 3.97 -5.78 0.89
N TYR A 101 3.54 -4.60 1.35
CA TYR A 101 2.96 -4.41 2.68
C TYR A 101 1.68 -5.23 2.87
N ASP A 102 0.82 -5.26 1.85
CA ASP A 102 -0.47 -5.98 1.92
C ASP A 102 -0.30 -7.50 2.13
N ILE A 103 0.76 -8.11 1.58
CA ILE A 103 1.08 -9.51 1.84
C ILE A 103 1.26 -9.77 3.35
N TRP A 104 2.04 -8.94 4.04
CA TRP A 104 2.26 -9.10 5.48
C TRP A 104 1.03 -8.75 6.31
N ARG A 105 0.29 -7.71 5.89
CA ARG A 105 -0.94 -7.29 6.55
C ARG A 105 -2.02 -8.38 6.48
N SER A 106 -2.20 -8.99 5.30
CA SER A 106 -3.20 -10.04 5.09
C SER A 106 -2.91 -11.29 5.92
N ARG A 107 -1.64 -11.72 6.06
CA ARG A 107 -1.26 -12.84 6.95
C ARG A 107 -1.60 -12.57 8.41
N VAL A 108 -1.21 -11.39 8.90
CA VAL A 108 -1.55 -10.97 10.27
C VAL A 108 -3.06 -10.96 10.47
N ARG A 109 -3.81 -10.43 9.50
CA ARG A 109 -5.27 -10.34 9.59
C ARG A 109 -5.93 -11.73 9.56
N MET A 110 -5.44 -12.65 8.72
CA MET A 110 -5.89 -14.04 8.67
C MET A 110 -5.74 -14.73 10.03
N ILE A 111 -4.60 -14.56 10.70
CA ILE A 111 -4.36 -15.10 12.04
C ILE A 111 -5.28 -14.44 13.08
N GLN A 112 -5.44 -13.13 13.04
CA GLN A 112 -6.33 -12.41 13.96
C GLN A 112 -7.79 -12.85 13.83
N GLN A 113 -8.27 -13.01 12.60
CA GLN A 113 -9.65 -13.37 12.31
C GLN A 113 -9.97 -14.83 12.66
N ASN A 114 -9.07 -15.76 12.38
CA ASN A 114 -9.39 -17.18 12.49
C ASN A 114 -8.82 -17.86 13.74
N VAL A 115 -7.84 -17.24 14.42
CA VAL A 115 -7.27 -17.78 15.66
C VAL A 115 -7.69 -16.92 16.85
N TRP A 116 -7.37 -15.63 16.82
CA TRP A 116 -7.60 -14.78 18.00
C TRP A 116 -9.07 -14.42 18.20
N ALA A 117 -9.82 -14.11 17.14
CA ALA A 117 -11.25 -13.81 17.27
C ALA A 117 -12.02 -15.05 17.76
N TYR A 118 -11.78 -16.22 17.15
CA TYR A 118 -12.37 -17.48 17.60
C TYR A 118 -11.99 -17.84 19.04
N ALA A 119 -10.74 -17.60 19.46
CA ALA A 119 -10.33 -17.86 20.84
C ALA A 119 -11.00 -16.91 21.86
N LEU A 120 -11.41 -15.71 21.45
CA LEU A 120 -12.11 -14.75 22.30
C LEU A 120 -13.62 -14.99 22.33
N ASP A 121 -14.20 -15.43 21.22
CA ASP A 121 -15.62 -15.74 21.06
C ASP A 121 -15.78 -17.00 20.16
N PRO A 122 -15.79 -18.20 20.76
CA PRO A 122 -15.93 -19.45 20.01
C PRO A 122 -17.29 -19.60 19.32
N ASP A 123 -18.35 -18.99 19.87
CA ASP A 123 -19.71 -19.06 19.32
C ASP A 123 -19.80 -18.32 17.97
N GLY A 124 -18.92 -17.35 17.73
CA GLY A 124 -18.76 -16.64 16.46
C GLY A 124 -18.18 -17.49 15.32
N GLY A 125 -17.64 -18.68 15.62
CA GLY A 125 -17.07 -19.59 14.63
C GLY A 125 -15.81 -19.08 13.93
N VAL A 126 -15.29 -19.88 13.00
CA VAL A 126 -14.15 -19.50 12.15
C VAL A 126 -14.69 -18.77 10.91
N LEU A 127 -14.07 -17.63 10.57
CA LEU A 127 -14.55 -16.78 9.46
C LEU A 127 -14.26 -17.36 8.06
N ASP A 128 -13.17 -18.13 7.92
CA ASP A 128 -12.77 -18.78 6.68
C ASP A 128 -12.32 -20.21 6.99
N GLU A 129 -13.12 -21.22 6.62
CA GLU A 129 -12.83 -22.64 6.93
C GLU A 129 -11.48 -23.11 6.37
N ASP A 130 -11.05 -22.56 5.23
CA ASP A 130 -9.83 -22.93 4.52
C ASP A 130 -8.61 -22.07 4.91
N TRP A 131 -8.72 -21.26 5.97
CA TRP A 131 -7.68 -20.28 6.31
C TRP A 131 -6.29 -20.90 6.53
N ARG A 132 -6.23 -22.14 7.07
CA ARG A 132 -4.98 -22.86 7.33
C ARG A 132 -4.28 -23.25 6.03
N GLU A 133 -5.03 -23.77 5.07
CA GLU A 133 -4.52 -24.13 3.74
C GLU A 133 -4.05 -22.88 3.01
N LYS A 134 -4.88 -21.84 2.97
CA LYS A 134 -4.56 -20.55 2.34
C LYS A 134 -3.30 -19.91 2.94
N LEU A 135 -3.17 -19.93 4.26
CA LEU A 135 -1.99 -19.38 4.95
C LEU A 135 -0.75 -20.24 4.69
N GLY A 136 -0.88 -21.57 4.72
CA GLY A 136 0.20 -22.49 4.39
C GLY A 136 0.70 -22.30 2.96
N GLU A 137 -0.20 -22.16 1.99
CA GLU A 137 0.14 -21.88 0.60
C GLU A 137 0.80 -20.52 0.45
N ASP A 138 0.27 -19.46 1.08
CA ASP A 138 0.88 -18.13 1.04
C ASP A 138 2.28 -18.12 1.66
N TYR A 139 2.58 -18.98 2.65
CA TYR A 139 3.94 -19.17 3.17
C TYR A 139 4.87 -19.90 2.21
N ARG A 140 4.37 -20.91 1.47
CA ARG A 140 5.15 -21.65 0.47
C ARG A 140 5.41 -20.80 -0.78
N THR A 141 4.37 -20.16 -1.29
CA THR A 141 4.38 -19.35 -2.50
C THR A 141 3.77 -17.96 -2.22
N PRO A 142 4.58 -16.99 -1.75
CA PRO A 142 4.08 -15.64 -1.47
C PRO A 142 3.56 -14.98 -2.76
N ASN A 143 2.26 -14.76 -2.84
CA ASN A 143 1.62 -14.18 -4.02
C ASN A 143 1.17 -12.73 -3.77
N MET A 144 1.33 -11.89 -4.79
CA MET A 144 0.82 -10.51 -4.75
C MET A 144 -0.70 -10.51 -4.88
N LYS A 145 -1.41 -10.20 -3.79
CA LYS A 145 -2.87 -10.27 -3.70
C LYS A 145 -3.58 -9.11 -4.43
N ILE A 146 -2.91 -7.96 -4.56
CA ILE A 146 -3.47 -6.74 -5.17
C ILE A 146 -2.75 -6.46 -6.51
N PRO A 147 -3.47 -6.17 -7.61
CA PRO A 147 -2.88 -5.72 -8.86
C PRO A 147 -2.25 -4.34 -8.74
N PHE A 148 -1.24 -4.04 -9.58
CA PHE A 148 -0.52 -2.78 -9.50
C PHE A 148 -1.43 -1.55 -9.69
N GLU A 149 -2.39 -1.63 -10.60
CA GLU A 149 -3.33 -0.52 -10.85
C GLU A 149 -4.20 -0.18 -9.64
N GLU A 150 -4.65 -1.20 -8.88
CA GLU A 150 -5.46 -0.99 -7.68
C GLU A 150 -4.62 -0.32 -6.59
N ALA A 151 -3.41 -0.83 -6.35
CA ALA A 151 -2.45 -0.21 -5.43
C ALA A 151 -2.11 1.24 -5.82
N LEU A 152 -1.94 1.51 -7.12
CA LEU A 152 -1.69 2.84 -7.65
C LEU A 152 -2.88 3.78 -7.38
N SER A 153 -4.10 3.34 -7.71
CA SER A 153 -5.31 4.13 -7.49
C SER A 153 -5.54 4.45 -6.02
N HIS A 154 -5.22 3.51 -5.13
CA HIS A 154 -5.33 3.70 -3.69
C HIS A 154 -4.38 4.76 -3.16
N ARG A 155 -3.09 4.63 -3.47
CA ARG A 155 -2.09 5.62 -3.03
C ARG A 155 -2.33 6.98 -3.69
N LEU A 156 -2.79 6.99 -4.94
CA LEU A 156 -3.18 8.22 -5.63
C LEU A 156 -4.31 8.93 -4.87
N ARG A 157 -5.44 8.27 -4.65
CA ARG A 157 -6.61 8.91 -4.01
C ARG A 157 -6.34 9.37 -2.57
N ARG A 158 -5.63 8.57 -1.79
CA ARG A 158 -5.44 8.82 -0.34
C ARG A 158 -4.29 9.77 0.00
N VAL A 159 -3.23 9.78 -0.80
CA VAL A 159 -1.99 10.47 -0.44
C VAL A 159 -1.50 11.42 -1.54
N TYR A 160 -1.40 10.95 -2.78
CA TYR A 160 -0.70 11.72 -3.82
C TYR A 160 -1.57 12.74 -4.55
N LEU A 161 -2.89 12.52 -4.66
CA LEU A 161 -3.79 13.44 -5.36
C LEU A 161 -3.78 14.84 -4.72
N PRO A 162 -3.85 15.00 -3.39
CA PRO A 162 -3.65 16.30 -2.75
C PRO A 162 -2.29 16.94 -3.08
N LEU A 163 -1.19 16.16 -3.09
CA LEU A 163 0.14 16.66 -3.42
C LEU A 163 0.22 17.16 -4.87
N PHE A 164 -0.35 16.41 -5.81
CA PHE A 164 -0.47 16.84 -7.20
C PHE A 164 -1.29 18.12 -7.33
N VAL A 165 -2.42 18.23 -6.64
CA VAL A 165 -3.25 19.45 -6.65
C VAL A 165 -2.45 20.66 -6.16
N VAL A 166 -1.69 20.52 -5.07
CA VAL A 166 -0.82 21.59 -4.56
C VAL A 166 0.22 22.00 -5.62
N MET A 167 0.86 21.04 -6.29
CA MET A 167 1.80 21.32 -7.36
C MET A 167 1.16 22.02 -8.56
N LEU A 168 -0.07 21.65 -8.94
CA LEU A 168 -0.82 22.31 -10.01
C LEU A 168 -1.11 23.77 -9.66
N VAL A 169 -1.63 24.02 -8.45
CA VAL A 169 -1.96 25.36 -7.97
C VAL A 169 -0.69 26.21 -7.94
N ALA A 170 0.41 25.68 -7.40
CA ALA A 170 1.69 26.36 -7.38
C ALA A 170 2.19 26.72 -8.80
N TRP A 171 2.08 25.79 -9.75
CA TRP A 171 2.46 26.05 -11.14
C TRP A 171 1.61 27.15 -11.79
N VAL A 172 0.29 27.13 -11.57
CA VAL A 172 -0.62 28.18 -12.08
C VAL A 172 -0.26 29.53 -11.46
N ILE A 173 -0.03 29.60 -10.14
CA ILE A 173 0.39 30.83 -9.45
C ILE A 173 1.70 31.36 -10.05
N GLN A 174 2.68 30.49 -10.28
CA GLN A 174 3.96 30.91 -10.86
C GLN A 174 3.78 31.49 -12.27
N LEU A 175 2.87 30.95 -13.09
CA LEU A 175 2.54 31.51 -14.40
C LEU A 175 1.81 32.86 -14.31
N THR A 176 0.88 33.03 -13.37
CA THR A 176 0.06 34.24 -13.28
C THR A 176 0.73 35.39 -12.54
N ALA A 177 1.58 35.10 -11.55
CA ALA A 177 2.16 36.12 -10.68
C ALA A 177 3.40 36.80 -11.29
N TYR A 178 4.04 36.17 -12.27
CA TYR A 178 5.35 36.58 -12.76
C TYR A 178 5.39 36.92 -14.26
N THR A 179 4.24 36.90 -14.94
CA THR A 179 4.15 37.34 -16.34
C THR A 179 3.13 38.47 -16.50
N ASP A 180 3.62 39.68 -16.75
CA ASP A 180 2.78 40.84 -16.99
C ASP A 180 2.18 40.81 -18.41
N GLY A 181 0.86 40.89 -18.52
CA GLY A 181 0.13 41.13 -19.78
C GLY A 181 0.05 39.96 -20.76
N ALA A 182 0.68 38.81 -20.48
CA ALA A 182 0.57 37.60 -21.29
C ALA A 182 -0.60 36.71 -20.82
N THR A 183 -1.24 36.00 -21.75
CA THR A 183 -2.22 34.97 -21.40
C THR A 183 -1.51 33.80 -20.70
N LEU A 184 -2.20 33.11 -19.78
CA LEU A 184 -1.70 31.92 -19.08
C LEU A 184 -1.04 30.89 -20.02
N VAL A 185 -1.64 30.72 -21.20
CA VAL A 185 -1.15 29.82 -22.25
C VAL A 185 0.13 30.33 -22.91
N GLY A 186 0.25 31.65 -23.11
CA GLY A 186 1.47 32.27 -23.65
C GLY A 186 2.66 32.12 -22.70
N SER A 187 2.44 32.24 -21.39
CA SER A 187 3.49 32.12 -20.37
C SER A 187 3.95 30.69 -20.11
N ALA A 188 3.17 29.69 -20.51
CA ALA A 188 3.46 28.28 -20.22
C ALA A 188 4.52 27.65 -21.13
N GLY A 189 5.10 28.41 -22.07
CA GLY A 189 6.11 27.91 -23.00
C GLY A 189 7.39 27.47 -22.29
N VAL A 190 7.94 26.31 -22.68
CA VAL A 190 9.17 25.76 -22.10
C VAL A 190 10.20 25.55 -23.20
N GLY A 191 11.26 26.36 -23.20
CA GLY A 191 12.28 26.32 -24.26
C GLY A 191 11.65 26.57 -25.64
N GLY A 192 11.79 25.59 -26.55
CA GLY A 192 11.17 25.64 -27.88
C GLY A 192 9.73 25.11 -27.94
N VAL A 193 9.15 24.65 -26.83
CA VAL A 193 7.80 24.06 -26.80
C VAL A 193 6.75 25.16 -26.57
N PRO A 194 5.78 25.32 -27.49
CA PRO A 194 4.68 26.25 -27.33
C PRO A 194 3.84 25.98 -26.06
N GLY A 195 3.43 27.05 -25.36
CA GLY A 195 2.72 26.92 -24.08
C GLY A 195 1.34 26.27 -24.18
N ASN A 196 0.66 26.34 -25.33
CA ASN A 196 -0.57 25.57 -25.56
C ASN A 196 -0.36 24.05 -25.50
N ILE A 197 0.78 23.56 -25.99
CA ILE A 197 1.13 22.14 -25.91
C ILE A 197 1.42 21.76 -24.45
N VAL A 198 2.16 22.61 -23.73
CA VAL A 198 2.45 22.38 -22.31
C VAL A 198 1.18 22.33 -21.48
N VAL A 199 0.29 23.32 -21.65
CA VAL A 199 -1.01 23.36 -20.94
C VAL A 199 -1.87 22.16 -21.29
N ALA A 200 -1.95 21.77 -22.56
CA ALA A 200 -2.71 20.59 -22.98
C ALA A 200 -2.17 19.30 -22.36
N PHE A 201 -0.84 19.14 -22.30
CA PHE A 201 -0.20 18.00 -21.67
C PHE A 201 -0.47 17.95 -20.15
N VAL A 202 -0.32 19.09 -19.47
CA VAL A 202 -0.62 19.20 -18.03
C VAL A 202 -2.10 18.88 -17.78
N ALA A 203 -3.03 19.51 -18.51
CA ALA A 203 -4.45 19.24 -18.37
C ALA A 203 -4.80 17.76 -18.62
N GLY A 204 -4.23 17.15 -19.66
CA GLY A 204 -4.42 15.73 -19.96
C GLY A 204 -3.86 14.80 -18.88
N PHE A 205 -2.70 15.13 -18.32
CA PHE A 205 -2.13 14.39 -17.19
C PHE A 205 -3.04 14.46 -15.95
N TYR A 206 -3.49 15.64 -15.55
CA TYR A 206 -4.39 15.79 -14.39
C TYR A 206 -5.76 15.16 -14.63
N ALA A 207 -6.30 15.24 -15.85
CA ALA A 207 -7.53 14.53 -16.22
C ALA A 207 -7.35 13.01 -16.09
N THR A 208 -6.18 12.48 -16.47
CA THR A 208 -5.84 11.06 -16.30
C THR A 208 -5.77 10.68 -14.81
N LEU A 209 -5.13 11.51 -13.97
CA LEU A 209 -5.08 11.28 -12.52
C LEU A 209 -6.48 11.25 -11.90
N LEU A 210 -7.35 12.20 -12.28
CA LEU A 210 -8.73 12.24 -11.81
C LEU A 210 -9.52 11.02 -12.31
N GLY A 211 -9.35 10.63 -13.58
CA GLY A 211 -9.97 9.43 -14.13
C GLY A 211 -9.56 8.16 -13.39
N ILE A 212 -8.27 7.98 -13.10
CA ILE A 212 -7.77 6.85 -12.30
C ILE A 212 -8.30 6.93 -10.86
N SER A 213 -8.32 8.12 -10.27
CA SER A 213 -8.74 8.33 -8.89
C SER A 213 -10.23 8.11 -8.67
N PHE A 214 -11.12 8.48 -9.60
CA PHE A 214 -12.58 8.42 -9.41
C PHE A 214 -13.26 7.24 -10.11
N ARG A 215 -12.51 6.41 -10.85
CA ARG A 215 -13.07 5.18 -11.43
C ARG A 215 -13.63 4.29 -10.31
N PRO A 216 -14.92 3.91 -10.35
CA PRO A 216 -15.50 2.98 -9.39
C PRO A 216 -14.78 1.63 -9.53
N ARG A 217 -14.33 1.09 -8.41
CA ARG A 217 -13.64 -0.20 -8.30
C ARG A 217 -14.17 -0.92 -7.07
N GLU A 218 -14.43 -2.21 -7.22
CA GLU A 218 -14.72 -3.11 -6.10
C GLU A 218 -13.39 -3.46 -5.44
N TRP A 219 -13.20 -2.95 -4.22
CA TRP A 219 -11.98 -3.13 -3.45
C TRP A 219 -11.96 -4.54 -2.89
N HIS A 220 -11.08 -5.40 -3.40
CA HIS A 220 -10.89 -6.75 -2.86
C HIS A 220 -9.89 -6.78 -1.70
N VAL A 221 -9.59 -5.62 -1.12
CA VAL A 221 -8.68 -5.50 0.03
C VAL A 221 -9.41 -5.98 1.28
N ASN A 222 -9.29 -7.28 1.56
CA ASN A 222 -9.80 -7.89 2.78
C ASN A 222 -9.37 -7.10 4.04
N GLY A 223 -10.32 -6.38 4.66
CA GLY A 223 -10.17 -5.79 5.99
C GLY A 223 -9.35 -4.50 6.08
N GLU A 224 -9.30 -3.66 5.04
CA GLU A 224 -9.13 -2.22 5.33
C GLU A 224 -10.44 -1.75 5.97
N LEU A 225 -10.37 -1.18 7.17
CA LEU A 225 -11.52 -0.54 7.80
C LEU A 225 -12.02 0.52 6.82
N ILE A 226 -13.12 0.21 6.12
CA ILE A 226 -13.74 1.17 5.22
C ILE A 226 -14.26 2.29 6.13
N PRO A 227 -13.93 3.57 5.90
CA PRO A 227 -14.42 4.67 6.73
C PRO A 227 -15.96 4.80 6.78
N SER A 228 -16.71 4.00 6.01
CA SER A 228 -18.16 3.87 6.15
C SER A 228 -18.56 3.21 7.47
N ASP A 229 -17.64 2.49 8.13
CA ASP A 229 -17.90 1.72 9.35
C ASP A 229 -17.27 2.40 10.56
N VAL A 230 -17.39 3.74 10.66
CA VAL A 230 -17.15 4.44 11.94
C VAL A 230 -18.34 4.17 12.87
N THR A 231 -18.55 2.91 13.19
CA THR A 231 -19.24 2.51 14.40
C THR A 231 -18.13 2.44 15.44
N GLY A 232 -18.00 3.48 16.28
CA GLY A 232 -17.48 3.23 17.62
C GLY A 232 -18.26 2.05 18.20
N TRP A 233 -17.69 1.26 19.11
CA TRP A 233 -18.22 -0.01 19.63
C TRP A 233 -19.68 -0.03 20.17
N GLU A 234 -20.46 1.02 19.96
CA GLU A 234 -21.91 1.11 20.10
C GLU A 234 -22.62 0.22 19.06
N GLN A 235 -23.16 -0.88 19.56
CA GLN A 235 -24.21 -1.66 18.89
C GLN A 235 -25.40 -0.73 18.62
N SER A 236 -25.94 -0.76 17.40
CA SER A 236 -27.27 -0.22 17.13
C SER A 236 -28.31 -1.07 17.87
N GLU A 237 -28.56 -0.74 19.14
CA GLU A 237 -29.83 -1.05 19.80
C GLU A 237 -30.94 -0.23 19.12
N TYR A 238 -31.49 -0.78 18.04
CA TYR A 238 -32.80 -0.49 17.48
C TYR A 238 -33.09 -1.68 16.57
N GLY A 239 -33.91 -2.66 16.91
CA GLY A 239 -35.16 -2.60 17.65
C GLY A 239 -36.19 -3.25 16.72
N ASP A 240 -36.45 -4.54 16.88
CA ASP A 240 -37.58 -5.20 16.24
C ASP A 240 -38.31 -6.01 17.32
N SER A 241 -39.30 -5.34 17.92
CA SER A 241 -40.43 -5.89 18.64
C SER A 241 -41.67 -5.12 18.22
#